data_AF-A0A2G9TF35-F1
#
_entry.id   AF-A0A2G9TF35-F1
#
_cell.length_a   1.000
_cell.length_b   1.000
_cell.length_c   1.000
_cell.angle_alpha   90.00
_cell.angle_beta   90.00
_cell.angle_gamma   90.00
#
_symmetry.space_group_name_H-M   'P 1'
#
loop_
_entity.id
_entity.type
_entity.pdbx_description
1 polymer ?
#
loop_
_entity_poly.entity_id
_entity_poly.type
_entity_poly.pdbx_seq_one_letter_code
_entity_poly.pdbx_strand_id
1 'polypeptide(L)' 'MELTLIARVKDGLILATSIEGSDGGDTNLVKYSNQAKMLFKKLNNAPQMQSIESGPYMFQ' A
#
# COMPACT_ATOMS: atom_id res chain seq x y z
N MET A 1 -3.28 5.37 11.89
CA MET A 1 -2.78 5.62 10.52
C MET A 1 -3.50 4.65 9.62
N GLU A 2 -4.25 5.19 8.67
CA GLU A 2 -4.92 4.43 7.62
C GLU A 2 -4.34 4.87 6.27
N LEU A 3 -3.92 3.90 5.46
CA LEU A 3 -3.37 4.13 4.12
C LEU A 3 -4.15 3.27 3.13
N THR A 4 -4.96 3.92 2.30
CA THR A 4 -5.72 3.28 1.23
C THR A 4 -5.13 3.67 -0.11
N LEU A 5 -4.73 2.68 -0.92
CA LEU A 5 -4.18 2.90 -2.26
C LEU A 5 -4.93 2.02 -3.25
N ILE A 6 -5.41 2.62 -4.33
CA ILE A 6 -6.00 1.91 -5.47
C ILE A 6 -5.05 2.06 -6.64
N ALA A 7 -4.64 0.95 -7.25
CA ALA A 7 -3.70 0.95 -8.37
C ALA A 7 -4.11 -0.04 -9.47
N ARG A 8 -3.70 0.24 -10.70
CA ARG A 8 -3.88 -0.66 -11.83
C ARG A 8 -2.84 -1.77 -11.80
N VAL A 9 -3.28 -3.04 -11.79
CA VAL A 9 -2.40 -4.22 -11.71
C VAL A 9 -1.37 -4.29 -12.85
N LYS A 10 -1.76 -3.89 -14.07
CA LYS A 10 -0.93 -4.02 -15.28
C LYS A 10 0.45 -3.34 -15.16
N ASP A 11 0.50 -2.19 -14.48
CA ASP A 11 1.67 -1.31 -14.46
C ASP A 11 1.95 -0.66 -13.10
N GLY A 12 1.09 -0.89 -12.09
CA GLY A 12 1.21 -0.29 -10.78
C GLY A 12 0.89 1.21 -10.75
N LEU A 13 0.22 1.74 -11.77
CA LEU A 13 -0.22 3.14 -11.80
C LEU A 13 -1.22 3.38 -10.66
N ILE A 14 -0.90 4.31 -9.76
CA ILE A 14 -1.79 4.73 -8.68
C ILE A 14 -2.97 5.51 -9.28
N LEU A 15 -4.18 5.10 -8.94
CA LEU A 15 -5.44 5.72 -9.37
C LEU A 15 -6.04 6.61 -8.28
N ALA A 16 -5.95 6.18 -7.02
CA ALA A 16 -6.43 6.93 -5.87
C ALA A 16 -5.58 6.65 -4.63
N THR A 17 -5.50 7.66 -3.75
CA THR A 17 -4.81 7.60 -2.46
C THR A 17 -5.67 8.27 -1.41
N SER A 18 -5.89 7.59 -0.28
CA SER A 18 -6.39 8.20 0.95
C SER A 18 -5.38 7.93 2.07
N ILE A 19 -5.08 8.96 2.85
CA ILE A 19 -4.18 8.90 3.99
C ILE A 19 -4.88 9.58 5.16
N GLU A 20 -5.17 8.83 6.22
CA GLU A 20 -5.77 9.36 7.44
C GLU A 20 -4.85 9.13 8.65
N GLY A 21 -4.49 10.22 9.33
CA GLY A 21 -3.57 10.21 10.47
C GLY A 21 -2.77 11.51 10.55
N SER A 22 -2.57 12.00 11.78
CA SER A 22 -2.05 13.34 12.12
C SER A 22 -0.87 13.82 11.28
N ASP A 23 -0.90 15.12 10.93
CA ASP A 23 -0.02 15.92 10.06
C ASP A 23 1.50 15.90 10.34
N GLY A 24 1.98 15.04 11.25
CA GLY A 24 3.36 14.97 11.66
C GLY A 24 4.17 13.94 10.87
N GLY A 25 4.62 14.31 9.67
CA GLY A 25 5.79 13.73 8.97
C GLY A 25 6.15 12.28 9.32
N ASP A 26 5.21 11.36 9.13
CA ASP A 26 5.38 10.00 9.65
C ASP A 26 6.28 9.23 8.67
N THR A 27 7.55 9.07 9.03
CA THR A 27 8.52 8.26 8.27
C THR A 27 7.98 6.87 7.97
N ASN A 28 7.07 6.37 8.81
CA ASN A 28 6.32 5.15 8.57
C ASN A 28 5.40 5.25 7.35
N LEU A 29 4.68 6.35 7.15
CA LEU A 29 3.80 6.52 6.00
C LEU A 29 4.57 6.44 4.67
N VAL A 30 5.73 7.09 4.59
CA VAL A 30 6.60 7.00 3.42
C VAL A 30 7.09 5.57 3.21
N LYS A 31 7.50 4.89 4.29
CA LYS A 31 7.93 3.49 4.25
C LYS A 31 6.82 2.56 3.74
N TYR A 32 5.61 2.64 4.29
CA TYR A 32 4.49 1.78 3.91
C TYR A 32 3.91 2.13 2.54
N SER A 33 3.92 3.40 2.13
CA SER A 33 3.62 3.80 0.75
C SER A 33 4.60 3.18 -0.25
N ASN A 34 5.90 3.16 0.07
CA ASN A 34 6.90 2.51 -0.77
C ASN A 34 6.74 0.98 -0.80
N GLN A 35 6.39 0.35 0.32
CA GLN A 35 6.06 -1.08 0.35
C GLN A 35 4.84 -1.41 -0.53
N ALA A 36 3.76 -0.64 -0.44
CA ALA A 36 2.59 -0.82 -1.29
C ALA A 36 2.93 -0.70 -2.79
N LYS A 37 3.76 0.29 -3.16
CA LYS A 37 4.25 0.42 -4.56
C LYS A 37 5.05 -0.80 -5.01
N MET A 38 5.83 -1.42 -4.12
CA MET A 38 6.54 -2.66 -4.44
C MET A 38 5.58 -3.85 -4.58
N LEU A 39 4.51 -3.92 -3.78
CA LEU A 39 3.47 -4.93 -3.90
C LEU A 39 2.75 -4.83 -5.24
N PHE A 40 2.35 -3.63 -5.68
CA PHE A 40 1.67 -3.43 -6.97
C PHE A 40 2.46 -3.98 -8.16
N LYS A 41 3.80 -3.87 -8.12
CA LYS A 41 4.69 -4.44 -9.16
C LYS A 41 4.70 -5.97 -9.19
N LYS A 42 4.22 -6.62 -8.13
CA LYS A 42 4.21 -8.09 -7.94
C LYS A 42 2.81 -8.70 -7.95
N LEU A 43 1.76 -7.91 -8.20
CA LEU A 43 0.38 -8.41 -8.18
C LEU A 43 -0.01 -9.24 -9.41
N ASN A 44 0.82 -9.27 -10.45
CA ASN A 44 0.55 -10.10 -11.62
C ASN A 44 0.52 -11.59 -11.21
N ASN A 45 -0.63 -12.25 -11.39
CA ASN A 45 -0.91 -13.62 -10.94
C ASN A 45 -0.92 -13.84 -9.41
N ALA A 46 -1.06 -12.79 -8.61
CA ALA A 46 -1.29 -12.92 -7.18
C ALA A 46 -2.73 -13.40 -6.89
N PRO A 47 -3.01 -13.95 -5.70
CA PRO A 47 -4.37 -14.28 -5.28
C PRO A 47 -5.30 -13.06 -5.35
N GLN A 48 -6.58 -13.28 -5.68
CA GLN A 48 -7.58 -12.22 -5.76
C GLN A 48 -7.80 -11.52 -4.41
N MET A 49 -7.62 -12.24 -3.31
CA MET A 49 -7.69 -11.71 -1.94
C MET A 49 -6.54 -12.31 -1.12
N GLN A 50 -5.82 -11.46 -0.39
CA GLN A 50 -4.74 -11.86 0.49
C GLN A 50 -4.50 -10.78 1.52
N SER A 51 -3.84 -11.13 2.61
CA SER A 51 -3.33 -10.16 3.57
C SER A 51 -1.85 -10.43 3.83
N ILE A 52 -1.08 -9.37 4.02
CA ILE A 52 0.38 -9.45 4.15
C ILE A 52 0.80 -8.77 5.44
N GLU A 53 1.40 -9.55 6.35
CA GLU A 53 1.99 -9.03 7.58
C GLU A 53 3.23 -8.18 7.27
N SER A 54 3.35 -7.02 7.89
CA SER A 54 4.43 -6.06 7.64
C SER A 54 5.00 -5.47 8.94
N GLY A 55 5.13 -6.31 9.96
CA GLY A 55 5.55 -5.92 11.30
C GLY A 55 4.36 -5.37 12.09
N PRO A 56 4.40 -4.11 12.58
CA PRO A 56 3.31 -3.55 13.39
C PRO A 56 2.03 -3.24 12.58
N TYR A 57 2.05 -3.42 11.26
CA TYR A 57 0.91 -3.18 10.37
C TYR A 57 0.67 -4.36 9.44
N MET A 58 -0.51 -4.39 8.82
CA MET A 58 -0.93 -5.42 7.87
C MET A 58 -1.51 -4.78 6.62
N PHE A 59 -1.10 -5.25 5.44
CA PHE A 59 -1.79 -4.93 4.19
C PHE A 59 -2.96 -5.89 4.01
N GLN A 60 -4.11 -5.37 3.60
CA GLN A 60 -5.36 -6.11 3.38
C GLN A 60 -5.99 -5.72 2.04
#